data_AF-A0A8T7EUD9-F1
#
_entry.id   AF-A0A8T7EUD9-F1
#
_cell.length_a   1.000
_cell.length_b   1.000
_cell.length_c   1.000
_cell.angle_alpha   90.00
_cell.angle_beta   90.00
_cell.angle_gamma   90.00
#
_symmetry.space_group_name_H-M   'P 1'
#
loop_
_entity.id
_entity.type
_entity.pdbx_description
1 polymer ?
#
loop_
_entity_poly.entity_id
_entity_poly.type
_entity_poly.pdbx_seq_one_letter_code
_entity_poly.pdbx_strand_id
1 'polypeptide(L)'
;MPDFIYVVDRSTAITYCNDEFAKIIGYTRREDVEDRLIDDVLSPDLAAYLKSQVHHVFSTGEPLHVVETLDLPGGRVPRRHVQDSADRVER
;
A
#
# COMPACT_ATOMS: atom_id res chain seq x y z
N MET A 1 6.13 6.64 14.06
CA MET A 1 5.57 5.39 13.52
C MET A 1 6.09 5.28 12.09
N PRO A 2 6.70 4.17 11.68
CA PRO A 2 7.23 4.07 10.32
C PRO A 2 6.12 4.19 9.28
N ASP A 3 6.37 4.97 8.23
CA ASP A 3 5.45 5.11 7.11
C ASP A 3 5.43 3.81 6.29
N PHE A 4 4.24 3.44 5.83
CA PHE A 4 4.05 2.29 4.96
C PHE A 4 3.90 2.84 3.56
N ILE A 5 4.92 2.60 2.73
CA ILE A 5 5.02 3.21 1.41
C ILE A 5 5.22 2.09 0.40
N TYR A 6 4.33 2.05 -0.58
CA TYR A 6 4.44 1.17 -1.74
C TYR A 6 3.85 1.88 -2.95
N VAL A 7 4.33 1.50 -4.11
CA VAL A 7 3.83 1.95 -5.42
C VAL A 7 3.53 0.69 -6.20
N VAL A 8 2.38 0.70 -6.88
CA VAL A 8 1.98 -0.39 -7.77
C VAL A 8 1.66 0.13 -9.15
N ASP A 9 1.84 -0.72 -10.15
CA ASP A 9 1.35 -0.47 -11.49
C ASP A 9 -0.13 -0.87 -11.66
N ARG A 10 -0.65 -0.74 -12.88
CA ARG A 10 -2.04 -1.09 -13.24
C ARG A 10 -2.34 -2.59 -13.14
N SER A 11 -1.33 -3.44 -13.20
CA SER A 11 -1.44 -4.89 -13.01
C SER A 11 -1.38 -5.28 -11.53
N THR A 12 -1.21 -4.31 -10.63
CA THR A 12 -0.99 -4.50 -9.19
C THR A 12 0.36 -5.15 -8.85
N ALA A 13 1.34 -5.01 -9.74
CA ALA A 13 2.73 -5.35 -9.44
C ALA A 13 3.36 -4.23 -8.59
N ILE A 14 4.09 -4.61 -7.54
CA ILE A 14 4.76 -3.67 -6.63
C ILE A 14 6.03 -3.16 -7.31
N THR A 15 5.99 -1.95 -7.84
CA THR A 15 7.12 -1.33 -8.53
C THR A 15 8.11 -0.66 -7.57
N TYR A 16 7.67 -0.38 -6.34
CA TYR A 16 8.51 0.12 -5.26
C TYR A 16 7.85 -0.16 -3.91
N CYS A 17 8.65 -0.46 -2.89
CA CYS A 17 8.22 -0.38 -1.51
C CYS A 17 9.38 0.00 -0.58
N ASN A 18 9.08 0.53 0.60
CA ASN A 18 10.12 0.74 1.61
C ASN A 18 10.34 -0.54 2.44
N ASP A 19 11.48 -0.63 3.13
CA ASP A 19 11.81 -1.79 3.98
C ASP A 19 10.74 -2.05 5.06
N GLU A 20 10.06 -1.00 5.48
CA GLU A 20 9.06 -1.05 6.55
C GLU A 20 7.77 -1.71 6.06
N PHE A 21 7.40 -1.52 4.79
CA PHE A 21 6.37 -2.30 4.12
C PHE A 21 6.74 -3.78 4.14
N ALA A 22 7.95 -4.12 3.67
CA ALA A 22 8.42 -5.51 3.58
C ALA A 22 8.40 -6.21 4.95
N LYS A 23 8.91 -5.56 6.00
CA LYS A 23 8.90 -6.09 7.37
C LYS A 23 7.49 -6.33 7.90
N ILE A 24 6.55 -5.42 7.63
CA ILE A 24 5.16 -5.56 8.08
C ILE A 24 4.49 -6.78 7.44
N ILE A 25 4.79 -7.07 6.18
CA ILE A 25 4.21 -8.20 5.45
C ILE A 25 5.02 -9.50 5.60
N GLY A 26 6.03 -9.51 6.49
CA GLY A 26 6.79 -10.71 6.86
C GLY A 26 8.08 -10.96 6.06
N TYR A 27 8.49 -10.02 5.21
CA TYR A 27 9.74 -10.08 4.45
C TYR A 27 10.85 -9.29 5.14
N THR A 28 12.11 -9.68 4.89
CA THR A 28 13.25 -9.01 5.54
C THR A 28 13.74 -7.80 4.76
N ARG A 29 13.60 -7.83 3.43
CA ARG A 29 14.10 -6.79 2.52
C ARG A 29 13.05 -6.45 1.48
N ARG A 30 13.02 -5.19 1.05
CA ARG A 30 12.09 -4.73 -0.01
C ARG A 30 12.33 -5.45 -1.35
N GLU A 31 13.57 -5.83 -1.66
CA GLU A 31 13.90 -6.48 -2.93
C GLU A 31 13.28 -7.88 -3.08
N ASP A 32 12.85 -8.50 -1.98
CA ASP A 32 12.16 -9.80 -2.00
C ASP A 32 10.64 -9.65 -2.33
N VAL A 33 10.18 -8.40 -2.43
CA VAL A 33 8.77 -7.98 -2.60
C VAL A 33 8.58 -7.16 -3.88
N GLU A 34 9.56 -6.35 -4.26
CA GLU A 34 9.56 -5.61 -5.53
C GLU A 34 9.39 -6.54 -6.74
N ASP A 35 8.73 -6.04 -7.78
CA ASP A 35 8.34 -6.73 -9.02
C ASP A 35 7.37 -7.92 -8.85
N ARG A 36 6.82 -8.13 -7.65
CA ARG A 36 5.81 -9.18 -7.39
C ARG A 36 4.41 -8.60 -7.37
N LEU A 37 3.42 -9.43 -7.70
CA LEU A 37 2.01 -9.05 -7.57
C LEU A 37 1.63 -8.97 -6.09
N ILE A 38 0.74 -8.03 -5.77
CA ILE A 38 0.15 -7.92 -4.42
C ILE A 38 -0.39 -9.28 -3.92
N ASP A 39 -1.01 -10.09 -4.80
CA ASP A 39 -1.56 -11.40 -4.42
C ASP A 39 -0.49 -12.44 -4.06
N ASP A 40 0.72 -12.30 -4.59
CA ASP A 40 1.79 -13.27 -4.38
C ASP A 40 2.50 -13.05 -3.03
N VAL A 41 2.37 -11.84 -2.46
CA VAL A 41 3.11 -11.43 -1.25
C VAL A 41 2.21 -11.16 -0.06
N LEU A 42 0.93 -10.82 -0.27
CA LEU A 42 -0.01 -10.50 0.80
C LEU A 42 -1.01 -11.63 1.05
N SER A 43 -1.62 -11.62 2.23
CA SER A 43 -2.78 -12.47 2.50
C SER A 43 -3.96 -12.05 1.61
N PRO A 44 -4.88 -12.98 1.26
CA PRO A 44 -6.02 -12.69 0.39
C PRO A 44 -6.86 -11.49 0.86
N ASP A 45 -7.08 -11.37 2.18
CA ASP A 45 -7.86 -10.27 2.76
C ASP A 45 -7.18 -8.91 2.55
N LEU A 46 -5.87 -8.84 2.79
CA LEU A 46 -5.10 -7.60 2.62
C LEU A 46 -4.92 -7.26 1.14
N ALA A 47 -4.68 -8.26 0.28
CA ALA A 47 -4.60 -8.09 -1.16
C ALA A 47 -5.91 -7.52 -1.73
N ALA A 48 -7.06 -8.08 -1.33
CA ALA A 48 -8.37 -7.58 -1.75
C ALA A 48 -8.61 -6.13 -1.29
N TYR A 49 -8.23 -5.82 -0.05
CA TYR A 49 -8.33 -4.46 0.49
C TYR A 49 -7.50 -3.47 -0.33
N LEU A 50 -6.20 -3.73 -0.54
CA LEU A 50 -5.34 -2.82 -1.30
C LEU A 50 -5.79 -2.68 -2.76
N LYS A 51 -6.19 -3.78 -3.41
CA LYS A 51 -6.74 -3.74 -4.77
C LYS A 51 -7.99 -2.90 -4.89
N SER A 52 -8.87 -2.91 -3.88
CA SER A 52 -10.07 -2.07 -3.88
C SER A 52 -9.71 -0.57 -3.86
N GLN A 53 -8.66 -0.21 -3.13
CA GLN A 53 -8.14 1.16 -3.08
C GLN A 53 -7.48 1.58 -4.38
N VAL A 54 -6.61 0.72 -4.92
CA VAL A 54 -5.96 0.91 -6.22
C VAL A 54 -7.00 1.06 -7.33
N HIS A 55 -8.01 0.19 -7.37
CA HIS A 55 -9.12 0.28 -8.31
C HIS A 55 -9.88 1.60 -8.18
N HIS A 56 -10.13 2.07 -6.94
CA HIS A 56 -10.77 3.35 -6.71
C HIS A 56 -9.94 4.51 -7.29
N VAL A 57 -8.65 4.60 -6.96
CA VAL A 57 -7.75 5.67 -7.44
C VAL A 57 -7.65 5.65 -8.98
N PHE A 58 -7.53 4.47 -9.60
CA PHE A 58 -7.49 4.37 -11.06
C PHE A 58 -8.83 4.68 -11.74
N SER A 59 -9.96 4.44 -11.08
CA SER A 59 -11.29 4.70 -11.62
C SER A 59 -11.71 6.17 -11.49
N THR A 60 -11.32 6.83 -10.40
CA THR A 60 -11.69 8.23 -10.12
C THR A 60 -10.65 9.24 -10.57
N GLY A 61 -9.37 8.83 -10.64
CA GLY A 61 -8.24 9.75 -10.85
C GLY A 61 -7.98 10.66 -9.65
N GLU A 62 -8.65 10.44 -8.52
CA GLU A 62 -8.50 11.20 -7.28
C GLU A 62 -7.65 10.41 -6.27
N PRO A 63 -6.72 11.07 -5.56
CA PRO A 63 -5.96 10.41 -4.51
C PRO A 63 -6.89 9.98 -3.38
N LEU A 64 -6.68 8.75 -2.89
CA LEU A 64 -7.42 8.19 -1.78
C LEU A 64 -6.71 8.55 -0.47
N HIS A 65 -7.40 9.29 0.38
CA HIS A 65 -6.96 9.56 1.75
C HIS A 65 -7.55 8.52 2.69
N VAL A 66 -6.69 7.67 3.26
CA VAL A 66 -7.08 6.62 4.19
C VAL A 66 -6.70 7.04 5.61
N VAL A 67 -7.66 7.03 6.52
CA VAL A 67 -7.42 7.21 7.95
C VAL A 67 -7.83 5.93 8.67
N GLU A 68 -6.85 5.17 9.12
CA GLU A 68 -7.05 3.96 9.90
C GLU A 68 -6.80 4.25 11.38
N THR A 69 -7.52 3.57 12.26
CA THR A 69 -7.25 3.64 13.70
C THR A 69 -6.58 2.35 14.10
N LEU A 70 -5.32 2.42 14.58
CA LEU A 70 -4.68 1.26 15.19
C LEU A 70 -5.02 1.22 16.68
N ASP A 71 -5.63 0.11 17.11
CA ASP A 71 -5.76 -0.24 18.52
C ASP A 71 -4.41 -0.78 19.03
N LEU A 72 -3.63 0.06 19.68
CA LEU A 72 -2.36 -0.30 20.32
C LEU A 72 -2.58 -0.52 21.83
N PRO A 73 -1.69 -1.25 22.54
CA PRO A 73 -1.78 -1.46 23.99
C PRO A 73 -1.87 -0.17 24.83
N GLY A 74 -1.45 0.98 24.26
CA GLY A 74 -1.51 2.31 24.88
C GLY A 74 -2.72 3.17 24.46
N GLY A 75 -3.65 2.63 23.68
CA GLY A 75 -4.84 3.34 23.18
C GLY A 75 -4.93 3.40 21.65
N ARG A 76 -5.97 4.09 21.18
CA ARG A 76 -6.26 4.25 19.74
C ARG A 76 -5.42 5.38 19.14
N VAL A 77 -4.59 5.04 18.15
CA VAL A 77 -3.78 6.01 17.42
C VAL A 77 -4.26 6.10 15.98
N PRO A 78 -4.72 7.28 15.50
CA PRO A 78 -5.06 7.45 14.10
C PRO A 78 -3.78 7.46 13.25
N ARG A 79 -3.79 6.65 12.21
CA ARG A 79 -2.78 6.59 11.16
C ARG A 79 -3.40 7.11 9.87
N ARG A 80 -2.76 8.11 9.27
CA ARG A 80 -3.17 8.62 7.96
C ARG A 80 -2.17 8.17 6.90
N HIS A 81 -2.68 7.66 5.79
CA HIS A 81 -1.90 7.40 4.59
C HIS A 81 -2.63 7.97 3.37
N VAL A 82 -1.87 8.29 2.32
CA VAL A 82 -2.40 8.83 1.06
C VAL A 82 -1.92 7.95 -0.06
N GLN A 83 -2.86 7.44 -0.86
CA GLN A 83 -2.56 6.71 -2.07
C GLN A 83 -2.87 7.58 -3.28
N ASP A 84 -1.88 7.78 -4.14
CA ASP A 84 -1.98 8.55 -5.38
C ASP A 84 -1.51 7.67 -6.56
N SER A 85 -1.98 7.97 -7.77
CA SER A 85 -1.52 7.32 -9.00
C SER A 85 -0.35 8.10 -9.61
N ALA A 86 0.79 7.44 -9.82
CA ALA A 86 1.97 8.06 -10.44
C ALA A 86 1.73 8.60 -11.88
N ASP A 87 0.68 8.14 -12.57
CA ASP A 87 0.25 8.63 -13.90
C ASP A 87 -0.15 10.11 -13.92
N ARG A 88 -0.27 10.77 -12.76
CA ARG A 88 -0.73 12.17 -12.65
C ARG A 88 0.40 13.22 -12.80
N VAL A 89 1.67 12.82 -12.94
CA VAL A 89 2.80 13.77 -12.98
C VAL A 89 2.92 14.54 -14.31
N GLU A 90 2.15 14.21 -15.35
CA GLU A 90 2.13 14.95 -16.61
C GLU A 90 0.72 15.47 -16.97
N ARG A 91 0.32 16.61 -16.39
CA ARG A 91 -0.62 17.55 -17.02
C ARG A 91 -0.38 18.99 -16.58
#